data_AF-A0A448HGX8-F1
#
_entry.id   AF-A0A448HGX8-F1
#
_cell.length_a   1.000
_cell.length_b   1.000
_cell.length_c   1.000
_cell.angle_alpha   90.00
_cell.angle_beta   90.00
_cell.angle_gamma   90.00
#
_symmetry.space_group_name_H-M   'P 1'
#
loop_
_entity.id
_entity.type
_entity.pdbx_description
1 polymer ?
#
loop_
_entity_poly.entity_id
_entity_poly.type
_entity_poly.pdbx_seq_one_letter_code
_entity_poly.pdbx_strand_id
1 'polypeptide(L)' 'MVYPTRRNAVNDIASWIELTYNQTRLHSTLGYRTPNEVEGEHLGRRQAA' A
#
# COMPACT_ATOMS: atom_id res chain seq x y z
N MET A 1 8.31 -25.53 -5.66
CA MET A 1 7.50 -24.59 -4.86
C MET A 1 8.08 -23.20 -5.05
N VAL A 2 7.26 -22.18 -5.34
CA VAL A 2 7.75 -20.81 -5.68
C VAL A 2 8.41 -20.12 -4.47
N TYR A 3 7.91 -20.36 -3.26
CA TYR A 3 8.52 -19.87 -2.02
C TYR A 3 9.10 -21.03 -1.18
N PRO A 4 10.40 -20.99 -0.83
CA PRO A 4 11.03 -22.02 0.01
C PRO A 4 10.51 -22.08 1.45
N THR A 5 10.03 -20.95 1.99
CA THR A 5 9.50 -20.86 3.36
C THR A 5 8.31 -19.92 3.41
N ARG A 6 7.48 -20.05 4.46
CA ARG A 6 6.42 -19.07 4.77
C ARG A 6 6.98 -17.67 4.97
N ARG A 7 8.17 -17.53 5.55
CA ARG A 7 8.82 -16.22 5.77
C ARG A 7 9.12 -15.52 4.45
N ASN A 8 9.60 -16.26 3.45
CA ASN A 8 9.89 -15.70 2.13
C ASN A 8 8.61 -15.18 1.46
N ALA A 9 7.53 -15.95 1.53
CA ALA A 9 6.24 -15.51 0.99
C ALA A 9 5.71 -14.24 1.68
N VAL A 10 5.79 -14.17 3.02
CA VAL A 10 5.33 -13.00 3.79
C VAL A 10 6.16 -11.76 3.43
N ASN A 11 7.48 -11.88 3.34
CA ASN A 11 8.34 -10.75 2.98
C ASN A 11 8.05 -10.23 1.57
N ASP A 12 7.82 -11.13 0.62
CA ASP A 12 7.54 -10.75 -0.77
C ASP A 12 6.16 -10.07 -0.90
N ILE A 13 5.14 -10.62 -0.23
CA ILE A 13 3.80 -10.00 -0.15
C ILE A 13 3.88 -8.61 0.48
N ALA A 14 4.59 -8.47 1.60
CA ALA A 14 4.75 -7.17 2.26
C ALA A 14 5.47 -6.16 1.33
N SER A 15 6.54 -6.60 0.66
CA SER A 15 7.29 -5.77 -0.28
C SER A 15 6.41 -5.31 -1.44
N TRP A 16 5.59 -6.21 -1.99
CA TRP A 16 4.66 -5.88 -3.05
C TRP A 16 3.56 -4.92 -2.59
N ILE A 17 2.98 -5.12 -1.40
CA ILE A 17 1.96 -4.24 -0.84
C ILE A 17 2.53 -2.82 -0.68
N GLU A 18 3.68 -2.67 -0.04
CA GLU A 18 4.24 -1.37 0.29
C GLU A 18 4.82 -0.64 -0.92
N LEU A 19 5.59 -1.33 -1.75
CA LEU A 19 6.37 -0.70 -2.82
C LEU A 19 5.62 -0.62 -4.13
N THR A 20 4.63 -1.49 -4.36
CA THR A 20 3.90 -1.51 -5.62
C THR A 20 2.45 -1.12 -5.41
N TYR A 21 1.70 -1.89 -4.62
CA TYR A 21 0.26 -1.70 -4.50
C TYR A 21 -0.09 -0.34 -3.90
N ASN A 22 0.38 -0.04 -2.70
CA ASN A 22 0.07 1.20 -1.99
C ASN A 22 0.56 2.45 -2.74
N GLN A 23 1.64 2.31 -3.52
CA GLN A 23 2.27 3.41 -4.27
C GLN A 23 1.69 3.65 -5.65
N THR A 24 1.17 2.62 -6.34
CA THR A 24 0.85 2.72 -7.78
C THR A 24 -0.57 2.30 -8.13
N ARG A 25 -1.25 1.54 -7.27
CA ARG A 25 -2.58 1.02 -7.60
C ARG A 25 -3.64 2.10 -7.47
N LEU A 26 -4.27 2.46 -8.59
CA LEU A 26 -5.43 3.34 -8.59
C LEU A 26 -6.70 2.58 -8.19
N HIS A 27 -7.47 3.16 -7.27
CA HIS A 27 -8.75 2.61 -6.82
C HIS A 27 -9.92 3.49 -7.24
N SER A 28 -10.89 2.93 -7.95
CA SER A 28 -12.11 3.67 -8.35
C SER A 28 -12.88 4.21 -7.15
N THR A 29 -12.93 3.45 -6.05
CA THR A 29 -13.54 3.89 -4.78
C THR A 29 -12.79 5.04 -4.10
N LEU A 30 -11.50 5.22 -4.40
CA LEU A 30 -10.68 6.33 -3.91
C LEU A 30 -10.63 7.52 -4.90
N GLY A 31 -11.46 7.49 -5.95
CA GLY A 31 -11.46 8.49 -7.01
C GLY A 31 -10.26 8.38 -7.94
N TYR A 32 -9.82 7.15 -8.22
CA TYR A 32 -8.61 6.85 -9.00
C TYR A 32 -7.34 7.45 -8.39
N ARG A 33 -7.24 7.41 -7.06
CA ARG A 33 -6.02 7.71 -6.30
C ARG A 33 -5.43 6.44 -5.71
N THR A 34 -4.17 6.52 -5.35
CA THR A 34 -3.44 5.44 -4.67
C THR A 34 -3.76 5.41 -3.17
N PRO A 35 -3.62 4.26 -2.50
CA PRO A 35 -3.81 4.19 -1.05
C PRO A 35 -2.91 5.16 -0.28
N ASN A 36 -1.64 5.31 -0.67
CA ASN A 36 -0.71 6.21 0.00
C ASN A 36 -1.10 7.70 -0.13
N GLU A 37 -1.65 8.12 -1.28
CA GLU A 37 -2.13 9.49 -1.44
C GLU A 37 -3.30 9.79 -0.49
N VAL A 38 -4.23 8.86 -0.35
CA VAL A 38 -5.39 9.03 0.54
C VAL A 38 -4.98 9.01 2.01
N GLU A 39 -4.07 8.11 2.39
CA GLU A 39 -3.54 8.07 3.77
C GLU A 39 -2.73 9.33 4.08
N GLY A 40 -1.89 9.80 3.16
CA GLY A 40 -1.12 11.04 3.32
C GLY A 40 -2.02 12.26 3.53
N GLU A 41 -3.10 12.37 2.75
CA GLU A 41 -4.11 13.41 2.94
C GLU A 41 -4.81 13.29 4.31
N HIS A 42 -5.17 12.08 4.72
CA HIS A 42 -5.82 11.84 6.02
C HIS A 42 -4.91 12.26 7.18
N LEU A 43 -3.63 11.86 7.16
CA LEU A 43 -2.65 12.22 8.18
C LEU A 43 -2.39 13.73 8.21
N GLY A 44 -2.27 14.38 7.04
CA GLY A 44 -2.11 15.82 6.96
C GLY A 44 -3.28 16.59 7.59
N ARG A 45 -4.52 16.16 7.33
CA ARG A 45 -5.72 16.74 7.96
C ARG A 45 -5.73 16.56 9.48
N ARG A 46 -5.28 15.40 9.97
CA ARG A 46 -5.19 15.13 11.42
C ARG A 46 -4.13 15.96 12.12
N GLN A 47 -3.05 16.34 11.43
CA GLN A 47 -1.99 17.18 12.00
C GLN A 47 -2.37 18.67 12.03
N ALA A 48 -3.29 19.10 11.16
CA ALA A 48 -3.75 20.48 11.06
C ALA A 48 -4.94 20.82 11.98
N ALA A 49 -5.51 19.84 12.69
CA ALA A 49 -6.62 19.97 13.62
C ALA A 49 -6.13 19.99 15.07
#